data_AF-A0A9E5UME6-F1
#
_entry.id   AF-A0A9E5UME6-F1
#
_cell.length_a   1.000
_cell.length_b   1.000
_cell.length_c   1.000
_cell.angle_alpha   90.00
_cell.angle_beta   90.00
_cell.angle_gamma   90.00
#
_symmetry.space_group_name_H-M   'P 1'
#
loop_
_entity.id
_entity.type
_entity.pdbx_description
1 polymer ?
#
loop_
_entity_poly.entity_id
_entity_poly.type
_entity_poly.pdbx_seq_one_letter_code
_entity_poly.pdbx_strand_id
1 'polypeptide(L)'
;MVLALVFGALAAHALRTLLTSMLGIVPGRLTLSSSAAIVQIVVSLAAPLLVATGPILQGSGITVREAISSYGLTGGGGWLDILLARLEFLSRMITMAISNTFRKKMRVSLVLVALVGAGMMFIGVLSVQNSITRTFNDIYLEIFQADIAFTLPEPELTSEMNSLTLGYAAVDAVEMHLNAQATASATNDPDAGEETTSVTGIPVPSSIYQPDITSGRWLLPEDRFAVVVNNAFAEKLNVAIGDWITLDISGESELELQIVGFMYEPIVGNANIAYLPQRTLQDEMGETNQANQVWIQIDAASPIETSQHATNLRAIYATAGIEPSITDEDTLTEQTASQVDSLSVLVLLLFILAVIIAAVGGIALSGALGINVLERRREIGVLRSIGAGNRAIVTLFITEGILIGWLSWLIAVPFSIAIGNGLTQAVESALGADFTYVYSPLSLLYWFVIVTVLAVFASWAPTRQAIDVSVRESLSYE
;
A
#
# COMPACT_ATOMS: atom_id res chain seq x y z
N MET A 1 -9.83 -26.15 -12.50
CA MET A 1 -10.86 -25.23 -11.96
C MET A 1 -11.44 -25.73 -10.65
N VAL A 2 -12.09 -26.91 -10.60
CA VAL A 2 -12.71 -27.44 -9.36
C VAL A 2 -11.74 -27.52 -8.18
N LEU A 3 -10.55 -28.10 -8.36
CA LEU A 3 -9.52 -28.15 -7.32
C LEU A 3 -9.09 -26.75 -6.84
N ALA A 4 -8.93 -25.79 -7.76
CA ALA A 4 -8.54 -24.43 -7.42
C ALA A 4 -9.62 -23.72 -6.58
N LEU A 5 -10.89 -24.03 -6.80
CA LEU A 5 -12.02 -23.47 -6.04
C LEU A 5 -12.05 -24.06 -4.62
N VAL A 6 -11.78 -25.36 -4.47
CA VAL A 6 -11.67 -26.02 -3.16
C VAL A 6 -10.47 -25.49 -2.36
N PHE A 7 -9.28 -25.48 -2.94
CA PHE A 7 -8.09 -24.94 -2.27
C PHE A 7 -8.20 -23.45 -2.00
N GLY A 8 -8.79 -22.68 -2.92
CA GLY A 8 -9.08 -21.26 -2.74
C GLY A 8 -10.03 -21.02 -1.57
N ALA A 9 -11.09 -21.80 -1.43
CA ALA A 9 -12.01 -21.71 -0.29
C ALA A 9 -11.34 -22.06 1.04
N LEU A 10 -10.47 -23.08 1.06
CA LEU A 10 -9.68 -23.45 2.26
C LEU A 10 -8.69 -22.34 2.64
N ALA A 11 -7.97 -21.79 1.67
CA ALA A 11 -7.06 -20.68 1.89
C ALA A 11 -7.80 -19.43 2.39
N ALA A 12 -8.94 -19.10 1.78
CA ALA A 12 -9.79 -18.00 2.22
C ALA A 12 -10.30 -18.22 3.64
N HIS A 13 -10.69 -19.45 4.00
CA HIS A 13 -11.10 -19.78 5.37
C HIS A 13 -9.95 -19.61 6.37
N ALA A 14 -8.76 -20.14 6.07
CA ALA A 14 -7.59 -20.02 6.94
C ALA A 14 -7.16 -18.55 7.11
N LEU A 15 -7.10 -17.80 6.00
CA LEU A 15 -6.76 -16.38 6.00
C LEU A 15 -7.77 -15.59 6.82
N ARG A 16 -9.07 -15.83 6.59
CA ARG A 16 -10.14 -15.22 7.37
C ARG A 16 -9.97 -15.47 8.87
N THR A 17 -9.76 -16.73 9.28
CA THR A 17 -9.58 -17.08 10.70
C THR A 17 -8.38 -16.35 11.30
N LEU A 18 -7.27 -16.28 10.58
CA LEU A 18 -6.08 -15.56 11.00
C LEU A 18 -6.40 -14.07 11.20
N LEU A 19 -7.01 -13.40 10.22
CA LEU A 19 -7.32 -11.97 10.30
C LEU A 19 -8.33 -11.67 11.40
N THR A 20 -9.40 -12.46 11.51
CA THR A 20 -10.39 -12.27 12.57
C THR A 20 -9.79 -12.50 13.95
N SER A 21 -8.82 -13.40 14.09
CA SER A 21 -8.09 -13.60 15.35
C SER A 21 -7.19 -12.41 15.70
N MET A 22 -6.56 -11.77 14.70
CA MET A 22 -5.75 -10.57 14.93
C MET A 22 -6.61 -9.37 15.32
N LEU A 23 -7.82 -9.27 14.77
CA LEU A 23 -8.78 -8.20 15.07
C LEU A 23 -9.64 -8.49 16.32
N GLY A 24 -9.50 -9.65 16.96
CA GLY A 24 -10.35 -10.05 18.09
C GLY A 24 -11.84 -10.28 17.73
N ILE A 25 -12.16 -10.44 16.44
CA ILE A 25 -13.53 -10.60 15.94
C ILE A 25 -13.90 -12.09 15.84
N VAL A 26 -15.11 -12.45 16.25
CA VAL A 26 -15.61 -13.81 16.04
C VAL A 26 -15.98 -14.01 14.57
N PRO A 27 -15.39 -14.99 13.86
CA PRO A 27 -15.72 -15.21 12.46
C PRO A 27 -17.18 -15.68 12.32
N GLY A 28 -18.04 -14.90 11.63
CA GLY A 28 -19.36 -15.33 11.13
C GLY A 28 -19.38 -16.55 10.18
N ARG A 29 -20.43 -16.72 9.35
CA ARG A 29 -20.48 -17.82 8.36
C ARG A 29 -19.62 -17.52 7.13
N LEU A 30 -18.94 -18.54 6.59
CA LEU A 30 -18.22 -18.42 5.32
C LEU A 30 -19.24 -18.33 4.19
N THR A 31 -19.31 -17.18 3.53
CA THR A 31 -20.07 -16.98 2.29
C THR A 31 -19.09 -16.94 1.13
N LEU A 32 -19.36 -17.72 0.08
CA LEU A 32 -18.59 -17.64 -1.16
C LEU A 32 -19.17 -16.51 -2.00
N SER A 33 -18.32 -15.57 -2.40
CA SER A 33 -18.73 -14.49 -3.30
C SER A 33 -19.00 -15.03 -4.70
N SER A 34 -20.24 -14.91 -5.17
CA SER A 34 -20.65 -15.32 -6.52
C SER A 34 -19.89 -14.55 -7.60
N SER A 35 -19.62 -13.25 -7.38
CA SER A 35 -18.88 -12.43 -8.33
C SER A 35 -17.42 -12.89 -8.44
N ALA A 36 -16.75 -13.18 -7.32
CA ALA A 36 -15.39 -13.71 -7.33
C ALA A 36 -15.31 -15.07 -8.05
N ALA A 37 -16.27 -15.97 -7.83
CA ALA A 37 -16.34 -17.24 -8.52
C ALA A 37 -16.52 -17.06 -10.05
N ILE A 38 -17.42 -16.15 -10.47
CA ILE A 38 -17.62 -15.84 -11.90
C ILE A 38 -16.34 -15.28 -12.52
N VAL A 39 -15.70 -14.31 -11.87
CA VAL A 39 -14.43 -13.73 -12.35
C VAL A 39 -13.37 -14.82 -12.48
N GLN A 40 -13.22 -15.69 -11.48
CA GLN A 40 -12.27 -16.80 -11.54
C GLN A 40 -12.56 -17.75 -12.71
N ILE A 41 -13.82 -18.10 -12.95
CA ILE A 41 -14.23 -18.96 -14.08
C ILE A 41 -13.86 -18.29 -15.39
N VAL A 42 -14.26 -17.03 -15.58
CA VAL A 42 -14.00 -16.26 -16.80
C VAL A 42 -12.49 -16.15 -17.05
N VAL A 43 -11.71 -15.72 -16.05
CA VAL A 43 -10.26 -15.58 -16.18
C VAL A 43 -9.59 -16.92 -16.46
N SER A 44 -9.99 -17.99 -15.77
CA SER A 44 -9.39 -19.32 -15.96
C SER A 44 -9.69 -19.96 -17.31
N LEU A 45 -10.80 -19.58 -17.97
CA LEU A 45 -11.11 -19.99 -19.33
C LEU A 45 -10.45 -19.08 -20.38
N ALA A 46 -10.51 -17.77 -20.17
CA ALA A 46 -10.02 -16.79 -21.13
C ALA A 46 -8.49 -16.73 -21.19
N ALA A 47 -7.80 -16.76 -20.03
CA ALA A 47 -6.35 -16.56 -19.99
C ALA A 47 -5.57 -17.65 -20.76
N PRO A 48 -5.86 -18.96 -20.62
CA PRO A 48 -5.19 -19.98 -21.42
C PRO A 48 -5.45 -19.83 -22.92
N LEU A 49 -6.67 -19.47 -23.31
CA LEU A 49 -7.02 -19.25 -24.73
C LEU A 49 -6.25 -18.07 -25.30
N LEU A 50 -6.23 -16.94 -24.61
CA LEU A 50 -5.48 -15.74 -25.01
C LEU A 50 -3.98 -16.03 -25.11
N VAL A 51 -3.41 -16.71 -24.11
CA VAL A 51 -1.98 -17.06 -24.09
C VAL A 51 -1.63 -18.07 -25.19
N ALA A 52 -2.48 -19.04 -25.47
CA ALA A 52 -2.24 -20.06 -26.50
C ALA A 52 -2.42 -19.52 -27.93
N THR A 53 -3.20 -18.45 -28.12
CA THR A 53 -3.51 -17.90 -29.45
C THR A 53 -2.24 -17.49 -30.20
N GLY A 54 -1.32 -16.79 -29.54
CA GLY A 54 -0.05 -16.37 -30.18
C GLY A 54 0.79 -17.54 -30.71
N PRO A 55 1.16 -18.51 -29.85
CA PRO A 55 1.89 -19.71 -30.28
C PRO A 55 1.17 -20.52 -31.37
N ILE A 56 -0.16 -20.65 -31.29
CA ILE A 56 -0.95 -21.41 -32.27
C ILE A 56 -0.92 -20.72 -33.64
N LEU A 57 -1.13 -19.40 -33.69
CA LEU A 57 -1.11 -18.64 -34.94
C LEU A 57 0.27 -18.63 -35.59
N GLN A 58 1.34 -18.56 -34.80
CA GLN A 58 2.70 -18.65 -35.31
C GLN A 58 3.02 -20.07 -35.80
N GLY A 59 2.59 -21.10 -35.08
CA GLY A 59 2.81 -22.50 -35.45
C GLY A 59 2.04 -22.92 -36.70
N SER A 60 0.80 -22.45 -36.86
CA SER A 60 -0.04 -22.78 -38.02
C SER A 60 0.42 -22.10 -39.32
N GLY A 61 1.18 -21.02 -39.22
CA GLY A 61 1.78 -20.32 -40.37
C GLY A 61 3.03 -21.00 -40.95
N ILE A 62 3.58 -22.02 -40.30
CA ILE A 62 4.80 -22.70 -40.76
C ILE A 62 4.48 -23.62 -41.93
N THR A 63 5.12 -23.38 -43.07
CA THR A 63 4.93 -24.22 -44.26
C THR A 63 5.62 -25.59 -44.11
N VAL A 64 5.09 -26.63 -44.76
CA VAL A 64 5.69 -27.99 -44.78
C VAL A 64 7.15 -27.94 -45.25
N ARG A 65 7.47 -27.05 -46.20
CA ARG A 65 8.84 -26.84 -46.69
C ARG A 65 9.75 -26.23 -45.62
N GLU A 66 9.30 -25.24 -44.85
CA GLU A 66 10.10 -24.66 -43.74
C GLU A 66 10.31 -25.65 -42.60
N ALA A 67 9.28 -26.43 -42.26
CA ALA A 67 9.36 -27.46 -41.23
C ALA A 67 10.41 -28.54 -41.57
N ILE A 68 10.55 -28.90 -42.84
CA ILE A 68 11.49 -29.94 -43.31
C ILE A 68 12.89 -29.38 -43.60
N SER A 69 13.02 -28.12 -44.05
CA SER A 69 14.29 -27.61 -44.58
C SER A 69 15.19 -26.88 -43.57
N SER A 70 14.67 -26.38 -42.44
CA SER A 70 15.50 -25.53 -41.56
C SER A 70 14.96 -25.28 -40.15
N TYR A 71 14.28 -26.24 -39.52
CA TYR A 71 13.96 -26.07 -38.10
C TYR A 71 15.23 -26.22 -37.25
N GLY A 72 15.88 -25.09 -36.91
CA GLY A 72 16.99 -25.03 -35.95
C GLY A 72 18.33 -24.48 -36.43
N LEU A 73 18.47 -24.02 -37.69
CA LEU A 73 19.76 -23.58 -38.25
C LEU A 73 19.92 -22.06 -38.47
N THR A 74 18.94 -21.24 -38.12
CA THR A 74 19.07 -19.77 -38.16
C THR A 74 19.76 -19.22 -36.90
N GLY A 75 20.97 -19.71 -36.63
CA GLY A 75 21.88 -19.18 -35.61
C GLY A 75 22.72 -18.03 -36.15
N GLY A 76 22.10 -16.94 -36.61
CA GLY A 76 22.80 -15.70 -36.91
C GLY A 76 23.03 -14.92 -35.62
N GLY A 77 24.29 -14.63 -35.28
CA GLY A 77 24.66 -13.90 -34.07
C GLY A 77 23.87 -12.60 -33.93
N GLY A 78 23.10 -12.49 -32.84
CA GLY A 78 22.23 -11.34 -32.61
C GLY A 78 23.05 -10.09 -32.27
N TRP A 79 22.43 -8.91 -32.33
CA TRP A 79 23.04 -7.66 -31.87
C TRP A 79 23.57 -7.76 -30.41
N LEU A 80 22.94 -8.61 -29.59
CA LEU A 80 23.37 -8.96 -28.24
C LEU A 80 24.71 -9.72 -28.22
N ASP A 81 24.95 -10.64 -29.15
CA ASP A 81 26.23 -11.38 -29.23
C ASP A 81 27.38 -10.44 -29.59
N ILE A 82 27.11 -9.45 -30.45
CA ILE A 82 28.07 -8.41 -30.84
C ILE A 82 28.37 -7.48 -29.65
N LEU A 83 27.35 -7.13 -28.85
CA LEU A 83 27.51 -6.26 -27.69
C LEU A 83 28.22 -6.97 -26.53
N LEU A 84 27.91 -8.25 -26.29
CA LEU A 84 28.58 -9.08 -25.28
C LEU A 84 30.03 -9.38 -25.66
N ALA A 85 30.34 -9.51 -26.95
CA ALA A 85 31.73 -9.67 -27.43
C ALA A 85 32.61 -8.45 -27.12
N ARG A 86 32.03 -7.26 -26.88
CA ARG A 86 32.75 -6.05 -26.46
C ARG A 86 32.99 -5.96 -24.95
N LEU A 87 32.32 -6.79 -24.15
CA LEU A 87 32.45 -6.78 -22.68
C LEU A 87 33.46 -7.86 -22.26
N GLU A 88 34.75 -7.52 -22.34
CA GLU A 88 35.86 -8.46 -22.04
C GLU A 88 35.90 -8.94 -20.58
N PHE A 89 35.16 -8.30 -19.66
CA PHE A 89 35.11 -8.68 -18.25
C PHE A 89 34.17 -9.86 -17.93
N LEU A 90 33.29 -10.25 -18.85
CA LEU A 90 32.34 -11.33 -18.64
C LEU A 90 33.00 -12.69 -18.97
N SER A 91 32.85 -13.66 -18.07
CA SER A 91 33.33 -15.03 -18.36
C SER A 91 32.56 -15.60 -19.54
N ARG A 92 33.22 -16.45 -20.35
CA ARG A 92 32.61 -17.11 -21.52
C ARG A 92 31.32 -17.86 -21.18
N MET A 93 31.19 -18.39 -19.96
CA MET A 93 29.97 -19.05 -19.49
C MET A 93 28.80 -18.08 -19.27
N ILE A 94 29.06 -16.89 -18.73
CA ILE A 94 28.03 -15.86 -18.53
C ILE A 94 27.57 -15.31 -19.88
N THR A 95 28.50 -15.07 -20.80
CA THR A 95 28.18 -14.66 -22.18
C THR A 95 27.31 -15.69 -22.90
N MET A 96 27.61 -16.98 -22.73
CA MET A 96 26.77 -18.07 -23.24
C MET A 96 25.39 -18.12 -22.56
N ALA A 97 25.30 -17.88 -21.25
CA ALA A 97 24.02 -17.82 -20.56
C ALA A 97 23.13 -16.68 -21.09
N ILE A 98 23.66 -15.45 -21.16
CA ILE A 98 22.92 -14.26 -21.62
C ILE A 98 22.45 -14.44 -23.07
N SER A 99 23.37 -14.78 -23.97
CA SER A 99 23.04 -15.00 -25.38
C SER A 99 21.99 -16.08 -25.55
N ASN A 100 22.04 -17.14 -24.74
CA ASN A 100 21.09 -18.23 -24.80
C ASN A 100 19.69 -17.84 -24.29
N THR A 101 19.60 -17.09 -23.20
CA THR A 101 18.31 -16.64 -22.65
C THR A 101 17.48 -15.93 -23.72
N PHE A 102 18.07 -15.01 -24.48
CA PHE A 102 17.34 -14.19 -25.46
C PHE A 102 17.08 -14.87 -26.81
N ARG A 103 17.55 -16.11 -27.03
CA ARG A 103 17.25 -16.86 -28.27
C ARG A 103 15.77 -17.20 -28.40
N LYS A 104 15.07 -17.44 -27.28
CA LYS A 104 13.62 -17.75 -27.25
C LYS A 104 12.80 -16.62 -26.65
N LYS A 105 12.71 -15.50 -27.39
CA LYS A 105 12.08 -14.24 -26.97
C LYS A 105 10.68 -14.40 -26.35
N MET A 106 9.82 -15.25 -26.92
CA MET A 106 8.43 -15.42 -26.45
C MET A 106 8.31 -16.12 -25.11
N ARG A 107 9.18 -17.10 -24.84
CA ARG A 107 9.17 -17.80 -23.54
C ARG A 107 9.68 -16.89 -22.44
N VAL A 108 10.79 -16.21 -22.70
CA VAL A 108 11.40 -15.30 -21.74
C VAL A 108 10.46 -14.14 -21.42
N SER A 109 9.77 -13.57 -22.40
CA SER A 109 8.80 -12.50 -22.13
C SER A 109 7.66 -12.95 -21.21
N LEU A 110 7.16 -14.18 -21.35
CA LEU A 110 6.05 -14.68 -20.52
C LEU A 110 6.47 -14.88 -19.05
N VAL A 111 7.69 -15.37 -18.82
CA VAL A 111 8.27 -15.47 -17.47
C VAL A 111 8.55 -14.09 -16.89
N LEU A 112 9.10 -13.18 -17.71
CA LEU A 112 9.37 -11.81 -17.29
C LEU A 112 8.08 -11.09 -16.88
N VAL A 113 6.97 -11.23 -17.62
CA VAL A 113 5.69 -10.62 -17.23
C VAL A 113 5.26 -11.08 -15.84
N ALA A 114 5.36 -12.38 -15.55
CA ALA A 114 4.99 -12.92 -14.23
C ALA A 114 5.89 -12.40 -13.10
N LEU A 115 7.22 -12.40 -13.30
CA LEU A 115 8.17 -11.94 -12.28
C LEU A 115 8.17 -10.41 -12.12
N VAL A 116 8.00 -9.66 -13.20
CA VAL A 116 7.82 -8.19 -13.17
C VAL A 116 6.54 -7.86 -12.43
N GLY A 117 5.42 -8.55 -12.73
CA GLY A 117 4.16 -8.42 -12.01
C GLY A 117 4.31 -8.65 -10.50
N ALA A 118 4.99 -9.74 -10.12
CA ALA A 118 5.30 -10.02 -8.72
C ALA A 118 6.14 -8.91 -8.07
N GLY A 119 7.16 -8.41 -8.77
CA GLY A 119 8.02 -7.35 -8.25
C GLY A 119 7.32 -6.02 -8.10
N MET A 120 6.54 -5.61 -9.10
CA MET A 120 5.72 -4.40 -9.03
C MET A 120 4.75 -4.47 -7.86
N MET A 121 4.07 -5.60 -7.67
CA MET A 121 3.15 -5.79 -6.56
C MET A 121 3.88 -5.73 -5.22
N PHE A 122 4.97 -6.48 -5.05
CA PHE A 122 5.72 -6.50 -3.80
C PHE A 122 6.26 -5.12 -3.41
N ILE A 123 6.89 -4.41 -4.35
CA ILE A 123 7.39 -3.05 -4.14
C ILE A 123 6.24 -2.08 -3.85
N GLY A 124 5.13 -2.22 -4.58
CA GLY A 124 3.91 -1.42 -4.37
C GLY A 124 3.36 -1.59 -2.96
N VAL A 125 3.23 -2.82 -2.47
CA VAL A 125 2.73 -3.11 -1.11
C VAL A 125 3.63 -2.54 -0.02
N LEU A 126 4.96 -2.64 -0.14
CA LEU A 126 5.87 -2.00 0.81
C LEU A 126 5.84 -0.48 0.72
N SER A 127 5.55 0.09 -0.45
CA SER A 127 5.37 1.53 -0.60
C SER A 127 4.06 1.98 0.07
N VAL A 128 2.98 1.21 -0.04
CA VAL A 128 1.72 1.46 0.70
C VAL A 128 1.98 1.44 2.21
N GLN A 129 2.69 0.42 2.71
CA GLN A 129 3.06 0.34 4.13
C GLN A 129 3.83 1.59 4.58
N ASN A 130 4.88 1.98 3.84
CA ASN A 130 5.65 3.18 4.15
C ASN A 130 4.81 4.46 4.05
N SER A 131 3.87 4.53 3.12
CA SER A 131 2.96 5.67 2.97
C SER A 131 2.06 5.82 4.20
N ILE A 132 1.48 4.71 4.69
CA ILE A 132 0.66 4.69 5.92
C ILE A 132 1.49 5.14 7.12
N THR A 133 2.66 4.52 7.34
CA THR A 133 3.52 4.87 8.49
C THR A 133 3.98 6.33 8.42
N ARG A 134 4.39 6.84 7.26
CA ARG A 134 4.79 8.24 7.11
C ARG A 134 3.63 9.20 7.29
N THR A 135 2.44 8.84 6.82
CA THR A 135 1.25 9.68 6.95
C THR A 135 0.88 9.87 8.42
N PHE A 136 0.87 8.80 9.22
CA PHE A 136 0.49 8.91 10.63
C PHE A 136 1.63 9.29 11.58
N ASN A 137 2.86 8.81 11.37
CA ASN A 137 3.95 9.06 12.31
C ASN A 137 4.75 10.33 12.01
N ASP A 138 4.64 10.87 10.79
CA ASP A 138 5.34 12.11 10.42
C ASP A 138 4.30 13.20 10.13
N ILE A 139 3.48 13.02 9.09
CA ILE A 139 2.60 14.10 8.57
C ILE A 139 1.51 14.49 9.58
N TYR A 140 0.84 13.51 10.19
CA TYR A 140 -0.20 13.77 11.17
C TYR A 140 0.36 14.54 12.38
N LEU A 141 1.55 14.20 12.86
CA LEU A 141 2.20 14.89 13.99
C LEU A 141 2.79 16.25 13.60
N GLU A 142 3.08 16.49 12.32
CA GLU A 142 3.45 17.83 11.83
C GLU A 142 2.23 18.77 11.80
N ILE A 143 1.06 18.26 11.44
CA ILE A 143 -0.22 18.99 11.42
C ILE A 143 -0.73 19.26 12.85
N PHE A 144 -0.71 18.24 13.70
CA PHE A 144 -1.13 18.30 15.09
C PHE A 144 0.11 18.31 16.00
N GLN A 145 0.57 19.49 16.39
CA GLN A 145 1.74 19.66 17.28
C GLN A 145 1.37 19.48 18.77
N ALA A 146 0.30 18.73 19.03
CA ALA A 146 -0.10 18.34 20.37
C ALA A 146 0.59 17.02 20.74
N ASP A 147 0.99 16.87 21.99
CA ASP A 147 1.51 15.60 22.49
C ASP A 147 0.42 14.78 23.18
N ILE A 148 -0.51 15.48 23.86
CA ILE A 148 -1.62 14.91 24.61
C ILE A 148 -2.91 15.58 24.15
N ALA A 149 -3.95 14.78 23.94
CA ALA A 149 -5.30 15.27 23.65
C ALA A 149 -6.32 14.59 24.55
N PHE A 150 -7.07 15.40 25.30
CA PHE A 150 -8.20 14.93 26.09
C PHE A 150 -9.52 15.34 25.45
N THR A 151 -10.48 14.42 25.45
CA THR A 151 -11.87 14.68 25.06
C THR A 151 -12.74 14.55 26.30
N LEU A 152 -13.61 15.52 26.54
CA LEU A 152 -14.50 15.60 27.68
C LEU A 152 -15.93 15.21 27.25
N PRO A 153 -16.69 14.50 28.10
CA PRO A 153 -18.08 14.17 27.81
C PRO A 153 -18.99 15.40 27.69
N GLU A 154 -18.73 16.43 28.50
CA GLU A 154 -19.49 17.68 28.54
C GLU A 154 -18.53 18.87 28.35
N PRO A 155 -19.00 19.99 27.76
CA PRO A 155 -18.21 21.23 27.70
C PRO A 155 -17.91 21.77 29.11
N GLU A 156 -16.68 22.22 29.31
CA GLU A 156 -16.19 22.76 30.58
C GLU A 156 -15.61 24.15 30.39
N LEU A 157 -15.55 24.94 31.47
CA LEU A 157 -15.01 26.31 31.41
C LEU A 157 -13.55 26.31 31.00
N THR A 158 -13.27 26.92 29.84
CA THR A 158 -11.91 27.06 29.27
C THR A 158 -10.94 27.69 30.26
N SER A 159 -11.37 28.68 31.04
CA SER A 159 -10.53 29.37 32.01
C SER A 159 -10.04 28.45 33.15
N GLU A 160 -10.88 27.53 33.61
CA GLU A 160 -10.56 26.60 34.67
C GLU A 160 -9.56 25.55 34.16
N MET A 161 -9.89 24.89 33.05
CA MET A 161 -9.02 23.91 32.40
C MET A 161 -7.66 24.49 32.03
N ASN A 162 -7.62 25.74 31.55
CA ASN A 162 -6.38 26.39 31.14
C ASN A 162 -5.50 26.67 32.36
N SER A 163 -6.10 27.10 33.47
CA SER A 163 -5.37 27.34 34.72
C SER A 163 -4.82 26.05 35.34
N LEU A 164 -5.57 24.94 35.27
CA LEU A 164 -5.13 23.63 35.76
C LEU A 164 -3.97 23.08 34.92
N THR A 165 -4.08 23.20 33.59
CA THR A 165 -3.08 22.64 32.66
C THR A 165 -1.78 23.43 32.68
N LEU A 166 -1.83 24.76 32.57
CA LEU A 166 -0.64 25.61 32.66
C LEU A 166 0.02 25.60 34.04
N GLY A 167 -0.72 25.16 35.07
CA GLY A 167 -0.15 24.92 36.40
C GLY A 167 0.80 23.71 36.45
N TYR A 168 0.76 22.84 35.44
CA TYR A 168 1.65 21.69 35.33
C TYR A 168 2.97 22.07 34.66
N ALA A 169 4.08 21.90 35.38
CA ALA A 169 5.38 22.46 35.00
C ALA A 169 5.96 21.99 33.65
N ALA A 170 5.48 20.86 33.11
CA ALA A 170 5.95 20.32 31.84
C ALA A 170 5.14 20.79 30.62
N VAL A 171 4.08 21.59 30.81
CA VAL A 171 3.25 22.12 29.71
C VAL A 171 3.90 23.36 29.12
N ASP A 172 4.11 23.34 27.80
CA ASP A 172 4.58 24.49 27.03
C ASP A 172 3.43 25.33 26.48
N ALA A 173 2.41 24.65 25.94
CA ALA A 173 1.22 25.28 25.37
C ALA A 173 -0.02 24.41 25.59
N VAL A 174 -1.17 25.07 25.65
CA VAL A 174 -2.47 24.39 25.70
C VAL A 174 -3.47 25.16 24.86
N GLU A 175 -4.32 24.41 24.15
CA GLU A 175 -5.45 24.96 23.44
C GLU A 175 -6.72 24.22 23.83
N MET A 176 -7.79 25.00 24.00
CA MET A 176 -9.11 24.50 24.32
C MET A 176 -9.96 24.60 23.07
N HIS A 177 -10.62 23.51 22.70
CA HIS A 177 -11.36 23.36 21.47
C HIS A 177 -12.79 22.91 21.80
N LEU A 178 -13.75 23.38 21.04
CA LEU A 178 -15.13 22.91 21.14
C LEU A 178 -15.41 22.02 19.92
N ASN A 179 -15.73 20.77 20.15
CA ASN A 179 -16.10 19.81 19.11
C ASN A 179 -17.59 19.48 19.21
N ALA A 180 -18.28 19.49 18.07
CA ALA A 180 -19.68 19.15 17.96
C ALA A 180 -19.91 18.28 16.72
N GLN A 181 -21.01 17.53 16.72
CA GLN A 181 -21.50 16.89 15.50
C GLN A 181 -22.57 17.78 14.86
N ALA A 182 -22.52 17.89 13.54
CA ALA A 182 -23.51 18.61 12.75
C ALA A 182 -23.90 17.82 11.52
N THR A 183 -25.05 18.15 10.94
CA THR A 183 -25.41 17.79 9.57
C THR A 183 -25.12 18.98 8.67
N ALA A 184 -24.53 18.72 7.52
CA ALA A 184 -24.13 19.76 6.58
C ALA A 184 -24.81 19.55 5.23
N SER A 185 -25.23 20.64 4.61
CA SER A 185 -25.73 20.67 3.24
C SER A 185 -25.15 21.85 2.48
N ALA A 186 -25.08 21.71 1.16
CA ALA A 186 -24.72 22.83 0.29
C ALA A 186 -25.88 23.83 0.26
N THR A 187 -25.67 25.07 0.70
CA THR A 187 -26.74 26.08 0.75
C THR A 187 -27.34 26.35 -0.64
N ASN A 188 -26.51 26.23 -1.68
CA ASN A 188 -26.91 26.45 -3.07
C ASN A 188 -27.57 25.24 -3.73
N ASP A 189 -27.50 24.04 -3.13
CA ASP A 189 -28.10 22.81 -3.64
C ASP A 189 -28.63 21.94 -2.49
N PRO A 190 -29.80 22.30 -1.91
CA PRO A 190 -30.38 21.57 -0.77
C PRO A 190 -30.80 20.13 -1.13
N ASP A 191 -30.98 19.83 -2.42
CA ASP A 191 -31.33 18.50 -2.91
C ASP A 191 -30.10 17.57 -3.02
N ALA A 192 -28.89 18.09 -2.82
CA ALA A 192 -27.62 17.34 -2.86
C ALA A 192 -27.48 16.31 -1.72
N GLY A 193 -28.36 16.36 -0.73
CA GLY A 193 -28.34 15.49 0.46
C GLY A 193 -27.53 16.09 1.60
N GLU A 194 -27.75 15.54 2.80
CA GLU A 194 -27.07 15.96 4.03
C GLU A 194 -25.95 14.99 4.38
N GLU A 195 -24.84 15.54 4.84
CA GLU A 195 -23.66 14.80 5.27
C GLU A 195 -23.40 15.07 6.76
N THR A 196 -23.25 14.02 7.56
CA THR A 196 -22.81 14.20 8.96
C THR A 196 -21.34 14.64 8.98
N THR A 197 -21.02 15.64 9.79
CA THR A 197 -19.68 16.22 9.91
C THR A 197 -19.31 16.48 11.36
N SER A 198 -18.03 16.33 11.68
CA SER A 198 -17.46 16.79 12.95
C SER A 198 -17.01 18.24 12.77
N VAL A 199 -17.52 19.09 13.64
CA VAL A 199 -17.32 20.52 13.61
C VAL A 199 -16.44 20.90 14.79
N THR A 200 -15.27 21.48 14.51
CA THR A 200 -14.32 21.91 15.53
C THR A 200 -14.18 23.42 15.51
N GLY A 201 -14.52 24.04 16.64
CA GLY A 201 -14.30 25.45 16.92
C GLY A 201 -12.85 25.65 17.38
N ILE A 202 -12.04 26.28 16.52
CA ILE A 202 -10.61 26.48 16.77
C ILE A 202 -10.29 27.91 17.25
N PRO A 203 -9.39 28.08 18.23
CA PRO A 203 -8.84 29.41 18.54
C PRO A 203 -8.03 29.93 17.34
N VAL A 204 -8.25 31.21 16.97
CA VAL A 204 -7.53 31.85 15.87
C VAL A 204 -6.76 33.07 16.39
N PRO A 205 -5.42 33.11 16.25
CA PRO A 205 -4.55 32.08 15.65
C PRO A 205 -4.40 30.85 16.55
N SER A 206 -4.17 29.68 15.95
CA SER A 206 -3.73 28.46 16.65
C SER A 206 -2.21 28.36 16.60
N SER A 207 -1.64 27.92 17.70
CA SER A 207 -0.23 27.60 17.93
C SER A 207 0.06 26.10 17.86
N ILE A 208 -0.91 25.25 18.24
CA ILE A 208 -0.77 23.79 18.29
C ILE A 208 -1.19 23.13 16.97
N TYR A 209 -2.12 23.74 16.24
CA TYR A 209 -2.65 23.19 14.99
C TYR A 209 -2.16 23.96 13.77
N GLN A 210 -1.49 23.27 12.87
CA GLN A 210 -0.96 23.83 11.63
C GLN A 210 -1.47 23.01 10.44
N PRO A 211 -2.67 23.33 9.92
CA PRO A 211 -3.28 22.56 8.84
C PRO A 211 -2.53 22.74 7.53
N ASP A 212 -2.45 21.65 6.76
CA ASP A 212 -1.96 21.69 5.39
C ASP A 212 -3.08 22.13 4.44
N ILE A 213 -3.07 23.41 4.06
CA ILE A 213 -4.07 24.01 3.17
C ILE A 213 -3.78 23.60 1.73
N THR A 214 -4.67 22.80 1.16
CA THR A 214 -4.58 22.37 -0.24
C THR A 214 -5.08 23.42 -1.21
N SER A 215 -6.04 24.26 -0.79
CA SER A 215 -6.59 25.35 -1.61
C SER A 215 -7.23 26.43 -0.74
N GLY A 216 -7.19 27.68 -1.20
CA GLY A 216 -7.78 28.82 -0.48
C GLY A 216 -6.87 29.34 0.63
N ARG A 217 -7.44 29.56 1.82
CA ARG A 217 -6.72 30.06 3.00
C ARG A 217 -7.22 29.43 4.29
N TRP A 218 -6.41 29.52 5.34
CA TRP A 218 -6.84 29.23 6.71
C TRP A 218 -7.72 30.34 7.29
N LEU A 219 -8.33 30.06 8.45
CA LEU A 219 -9.14 31.00 9.23
C LEU A 219 -8.30 32.17 9.77
N LEU A 220 -8.89 33.36 9.77
CA LEU A 220 -8.31 34.60 10.29
C LEU A 220 -9.07 35.08 11.53
N PRO A 221 -8.44 35.85 12.44
CA PRO A 221 -9.10 36.33 13.67
C PRO A 221 -10.37 37.18 13.42
N GLU A 222 -10.45 37.84 12.27
CA GLU A 222 -11.61 38.61 11.81
C GLU A 222 -12.74 37.77 11.21
N ASP A 223 -12.49 36.49 10.90
CA ASP A 223 -13.53 35.62 10.36
C ASP A 223 -14.56 35.28 11.43
N ARG A 224 -15.83 35.41 11.07
CA ARG A 224 -16.96 34.99 11.93
C ARG A 224 -17.80 33.90 11.28
N PHE A 225 -18.12 34.06 10.00
CA PHE A 225 -18.94 33.11 9.22
C PHE A 225 -18.12 32.46 8.11
N ALA A 226 -16.99 31.88 8.50
CA ALA A 226 -16.09 31.18 7.59
C ALA A 226 -15.84 29.76 8.09
N VAL A 227 -15.66 28.84 7.15
CA VAL A 227 -15.35 27.44 7.43
C VAL A 227 -14.24 26.95 6.51
N VAL A 228 -13.36 26.11 7.05
CA VAL A 228 -12.39 25.33 6.30
C VAL A 228 -12.76 23.87 6.45
N VAL A 229 -12.82 23.13 5.35
CA VAL A 229 -13.23 21.73 5.33
C VAL A 229 -12.14 20.84 4.75
N ASN A 230 -12.11 19.56 5.11
CA ASN A 230 -11.17 18.63 4.49
C ASN A 230 -11.59 18.26 3.05
N ASN A 231 -10.62 17.85 2.22
CA ASN A 231 -10.86 17.57 0.80
C ASN A 231 -11.97 16.54 0.56
N ALA A 232 -11.97 15.44 1.34
CA ALA A 232 -12.97 14.37 1.23
C ALA A 232 -14.40 14.89 1.44
N PHE A 233 -14.58 15.84 2.36
CA PHE A 233 -15.89 16.43 2.64
C PHE A 233 -16.31 17.40 1.54
N ALA A 234 -15.38 18.22 1.03
CA ALA A 234 -15.65 19.12 -0.09
C ALA A 234 -16.07 18.36 -1.36
N GLU A 235 -15.42 17.22 -1.66
CA GLU A 235 -15.76 16.38 -2.81
C GLU A 235 -17.15 15.74 -2.67
N LYS A 236 -17.51 15.25 -1.48
CA LYS A 236 -18.84 14.68 -1.22
C LYS A 236 -19.96 15.71 -1.35
N LEU A 237 -19.79 16.90 -0.80
CA LEU A 237 -20.77 17.99 -0.92
C LEU A 237 -20.73 18.65 -2.31
N ASN A 238 -19.73 18.35 -3.15
CA ASN A 238 -19.53 18.93 -4.47
C ASN A 238 -19.51 20.48 -4.45
N VAL A 239 -18.76 21.03 -3.50
CA VAL A 239 -18.64 22.48 -3.23
C VAL A 239 -17.28 23.03 -3.64
N ALA A 240 -17.23 24.32 -3.97
CA ALA A 240 -16.00 25.05 -4.29
C ALA A 240 -15.70 26.15 -3.26
N ILE A 241 -14.47 26.66 -3.28
CA ILE A 241 -14.09 27.80 -2.43
C ILE A 241 -14.94 29.02 -2.82
N GLY A 242 -15.50 29.67 -1.80
CA GLY A 242 -16.41 30.81 -1.94
C GLY A 242 -17.89 30.42 -1.88
N ASP A 243 -18.23 29.13 -2.00
CA ASP A 243 -19.58 28.64 -1.79
C ASP A 243 -19.96 28.68 -0.30
N TRP A 244 -21.27 28.58 -0.05
CA TRP A 244 -21.84 28.56 1.29
C TRP A 244 -22.36 27.16 1.62
N ILE A 245 -22.13 26.75 2.86
CA ILE A 245 -22.69 25.54 3.45
C ILE A 245 -23.54 25.91 4.66
N THR A 246 -24.59 25.14 4.88
CA THR A 246 -25.44 25.25 6.06
C THR A 246 -25.08 24.09 6.99
N LEU A 247 -24.67 24.41 8.21
CA LEU A 247 -24.44 23.44 9.28
C LEU A 247 -25.62 23.47 10.24
N ASP A 248 -26.35 22.38 10.34
CA ASP A 248 -27.31 22.14 11.41
C ASP A 248 -26.59 21.48 12.59
N ILE A 249 -26.31 22.29 13.61
CA ILE A 249 -25.61 21.86 14.82
C ILE A 249 -26.66 21.44 15.84
N SER A 250 -26.63 20.16 16.22
CA SER A 250 -27.51 19.57 17.22
C SER A 250 -29.03 19.62 16.91
N GLY A 251 -29.45 19.93 15.67
CA GLY A 251 -30.87 19.99 15.30
C GLY A 251 -31.61 21.22 15.83
N GLU A 252 -30.89 22.18 16.41
CA GLU A 252 -31.44 23.35 17.09
C GLU A 252 -31.09 24.67 16.38
N SER A 253 -30.02 24.66 15.57
CA SER A 253 -29.45 25.86 14.95
C SER A 253 -28.88 25.58 13.57
N GLU A 254 -29.35 26.32 12.57
CA GLU A 254 -28.77 26.36 11.22
C GLU A 254 -27.78 27.53 11.10
N LEU A 255 -26.51 27.20 10.86
CA LEU A 255 -25.42 28.16 10.71
C LEU A 255 -24.91 28.15 9.26
N GLU A 256 -25.10 29.25 8.55
CA GLU A 256 -24.55 29.43 7.21
C GLU A 256 -23.11 29.96 7.27
N LEU A 257 -22.17 29.23 6.66
CA LEU A 257 -20.75 29.55 6.63
C LEU A 257 -20.21 29.56 5.20
N GLN A 258 -19.33 30.52 4.90
CA GLN A 258 -18.63 30.54 3.63
C GLN A 258 -17.38 29.65 3.69
N ILE A 259 -17.21 28.80 2.67
CA ILE A 259 -15.99 28.01 2.50
C ILE A 259 -14.85 28.94 2.07
N VAL A 260 -13.82 29.06 2.91
CA VAL A 260 -12.63 29.90 2.63
C VAL A 260 -11.40 29.09 2.26
N GLY A 261 -11.40 27.78 2.52
CA GLY A 261 -10.30 26.90 2.18
C GLY A 261 -10.65 25.42 2.28
N PHE A 262 -9.78 24.62 1.65
CA PHE A 262 -9.73 23.18 1.77
C PHE A 262 -8.39 22.76 2.37
N MET A 263 -8.41 21.66 3.11
CA MET A 263 -7.22 21.15 3.79
C MET A 263 -7.09 19.64 3.68
N TYR A 264 -5.85 19.17 3.81
CA TYR A 264 -5.50 17.76 3.92
C TYR A 264 -5.46 17.36 5.39
N GLU A 265 -6.20 16.31 5.75
CA GLU A 265 -6.24 15.79 7.12
C GLU A 265 -6.25 14.26 7.08
N PRO A 266 -5.15 13.60 7.45
CA PRO A 266 -5.02 12.17 7.27
C PRO A 266 -5.75 11.40 8.37
N ILE A 267 -7.05 11.21 8.18
CA ILE A 267 -7.93 10.47 9.11
C ILE A 267 -8.61 9.32 8.37
N VAL A 268 -8.72 8.17 9.04
CA VAL A 268 -9.40 6.97 8.51
C VAL A 268 -10.92 7.10 8.66
N GLY A 269 -11.67 6.66 7.65
CA GLY A 269 -13.13 6.47 7.75
C GLY A 269 -13.99 7.48 6.99
N ASN A 270 -13.43 8.22 6.04
CA ASN A 270 -14.08 9.33 5.32
C ASN A 270 -14.70 10.35 6.29
N ALA A 271 -13.97 10.68 7.36
CA ALA A 271 -14.41 11.65 8.33
C ALA A 271 -14.62 12.99 7.62
N ASN A 272 -15.86 13.48 7.66
CA ASN A 272 -16.18 14.82 7.20
C ASN A 272 -15.83 15.78 8.35
N ILE A 273 -14.92 16.71 8.09
CA ILE A 273 -14.41 17.60 9.13
C ILE A 273 -14.52 19.05 8.68
N ALA A 274 -15.04 19.89 9.56
CA ALA A 274 -15.18 21.32 9.38
C ALA A 274 -14.57 22.07 10.55
N TYR A 275 -13.68 23.01 10.25
CA TYR A 275 -13.12 23.95 11.22
C TYR A 275 -13.72 25.34 11.02
N LEU A 276 -14.16 25.95 12.11
CA LEU A 276 -14.62 27.33 12.12
C LEU A 276 -14.08 28.09 13.35
N PRO A 277 -14.19 29.43 13.39
CA PRO A 277 -13.77 30.21 14.54
C PRO A 277 -14.49 29.73 15.82
N GLN A 278 -13.73 29.44 16.88
CA GLN A 278 -14.26 28.91 18.14
C GLN A 278 -15.39 29.75 18.73
N ARG A 279 -15.27 31.08 18.66
CA ARG A 279 -16.31 32.00 19.16
C ARG A 279 -17.64 31.80 18.45
N THR A 280 -17.63 31.54 17.15
CA THR A 280 -18.84 31.33 16.38
C THR A 280 -19.54 30.05 16.82
N LEU A 281 -18.79 28.95 16.99
CA LEU A 281 -19.37 27.69 17.47
C LEU A 281 -19.90 27.80 18.90
N GLN A 282 -19.15 28.46 19.79
CA GLN A 282 -19.58 28.71 21.18
C GLN A 282 -20.82 29.60 21.26
N ASP A 283 -20.90 30.65 20.44
CA ASP A 283 -22.07 31.54 20.38
C ASP A 283 -23.31 30.76 19.90
N GLU A 284 -23.15 29.90 18.88
CA GLU A 284 -24.27 29.12 18.30
C GLU A 284 -24.79 28.06 19.27
N MET A 285 -23.90 27.35 19.95
CA MET A 285 -24.28 26.31 20.91
C MET A 285 -24.69 26.87 22.28
N GLY A 286 -24.53 28.18 22.53
CA GLY A 286 -24.73 28.75 23.86
C GLY A 286 -23.65 28.39 24.89
N GLU A 287 -22.54 27.80 24.43
CA GLU A 287 -21.43 27.28 25.25
C GLU A 287 -20.29 28.30 25.38
N THR A 288 -20.64 29.55 25.73
CA THR A 288 -19.68 30.67 25.77
C THR A 288 -18.52 30.40 26.74
N ASN A 289 -17.28 30.51 26.26
CA ASN A 289 -16.06 30.21 27.00
C ASN A 289 -15.96 28.76 27.51
N GLN A 290 -16.68 27.82 26.89
CA GLN A 290 -16.59 26.40 27.21
C GLN A 290 -15.95 25.58 26.07
N ALA A 291 -15.36 24.45 26.42
CA ALA A 291 -14.67 23.56 25.51
C ALA A 291 -14.79 22.12 26.03
N ASN A 292 -14.87 21.15 25.13
CA ASN A 292 -14.92 19.72 25.45
C ASN A 292 -13.71 18.97 24.88
N GLN A 293 -12.71 19.67 24.36
CA GLN A 293 -11.48 19.08 23.89
C GLN A 293 -10.29 19.95 24.32
N VAL A 294 -9.21 19.29 24.75
CA VAL A 294 -8.00 19.95 25.24
C VAL A 294 -6.81 19.36 24.51
N TRP A 295 -6.04 20.21 23.81
CA TRP A 295 -4.78 19.83 23.17
C TRP A 295 -3.63 20.45 23.94
N ILE A 296 -2.64 19.64 24.29
CA ILE A 296 -1.55 20.01 25.19
C ILE A 296 -0.23 19.67 24.51
N GLN A 297 0.64 20.66 24.45
CA GLN A 297 2.03 20.50 24.07
C GLN A 297 2.89 20.47 25.34
N ILE A 298 3.79 19.50 25.43
CA ILE A 298 4.64 19.31 26.61
C ILE A 298 6.12 19.19 26.22
N ASP A 299 6.99 19.60 27.12
CA ASP A 299 8.43 19.31 27.00
C ASP A 299 8.71 17.91 27.58
N ALA A 300 8.78 16.91 26.70
CA ALA A 300 9.10 15.53 27.07
C ALA A 300 10.21 14.96 26.19
N ALA A 301 11.14 14.22 26.79
CA ALA A 301 12.28 13.64 26.08
C ALA A 301 11.96 12.27 25.45
N SER A 302 10.84 11.64 25.80
CA SER A 302 10.44 10.33 25.27
C SER A 302 8.92 10.10 25.30
N PRO A 303 8.38 9.23 24.42
CA PRO A 303 6.95 8.88 24.43
C PRO A 303 6.46 8.30 25.77
N ILE A 304 7.32 7.57 26.48
CA ILE A 304 7.01 7.00 27.80
C ILE A 304 6.79 8.12 28.83
N GLU A 305 7.62 9.16 28.76
CA GLU A 305 7.49 10.34 29.61
C GLU A 305 6.20 11.11 29.28
N THR A 306 5.88 11.27 27.99
CA THR A 306 4.60 11.86 27.55
C THR A 306 3.39 11.14 28.12
N SER A 307 3.35 9.79 28.04
CA SER A 307 2.26 8.99 28.59
C SER A 307 2.14 9.12 30.12
N GLN A 308 3.27 9.23 30.82
CA GLN A 308 3.29 9.50 32.26
C GLN A 308 2.74 10.90 32.59
N HIS A 309 3.11 11.92 31.82
CA HIS A 309 2.56 13.27 31.96
C HIS A 309 1.05 13.31 31.69
N ALA A 310 0.57 12.59 30.66
CA ALA A 310 -0.86 12.45 30.37
C ALA A 310 -1.62 11.85 31.55
N THR A 311 -1.09 10.75 32.12
CA THR A 311 -1.68 10.11 33.32
C THR A 311 -1.75 11.08 34.51
N ASN A 312 -0.69 11.87 34.73
CA ASN A 312 -0.65 12.84 35.82
C ASN A 312 -1.64 14.00 35.60
N LEU A 313 -1.72 14.53 34.39
CA LEU A 313 -2.67 15.59 34.01
C LEU A 313 -4.11 15.11 34.17
N ARG A 314 -4.42 13.88 33.72
CA ARG A 314 -5.74 13.26 33.92
C ARG A 314 -6.10 13.17 35.41
N ALA A 315 -5.16 12.82 36.29
CA ALA A 315 -5.40 12.79 37.73
C ALA A 315 -5.64 14.20 38.33
N ILE A 316 -4.99 15.23 37.79
CA ILE A 316 -5.22 16.64 38.18
C ILE A 316 -6.64 17.06 37.79
N TYR A 317 -7.06 16.79 36.55
CA TYR A 317 -8.43 17.03 36.08
C TYR A 317 -9.46 16.32 36.96
N ALA A 318 -9.26 15.02 37.24
CA ALA A 318 -10.17 14.25 38.08
C ALA A 318 -10.28 14.81 39.51
N THR A 319 -9.20 15.36 40.07
CA THR A 319 -9.22 16.02 41.39
C THR A 319 -10.04 17.32 41.37
N ALA A 320 -10.09 18.00 40.23
CA ALA A 320 -10.93 19.18 40.02
C ALA A 320 -12.40 18.84 39.69
N GLY A 321 -12.75 17.55 39.58
CA GLY A 321 -14.09 17.11 39.21
C GLY A 321 -14.35 17.10 37.70
N ILE A 322 -13.31 17.33 36.90
CA ILE A 322 -13.35 17.25 35.44
C ILE A 322 -12.87 15.85 35.05
N GLU A 323 -13.73 15.04 34.44
CA GLU A 323 -13.38 13.67 34.06
C GLU A 323 -13.24 13.56 32.53
N PRO A 324 -12.00 13.63 31.99
CA PRO A 324 -11.73 13.27 30.61
C PRO A 324 -12.29 11.88 30.29
N SER A 325 -12.81 11.73 29.08
CA SER A 325 -13.21 10.44 28.53
C SER A 325 -12.05 9.47 28.68
N ILE A 326 -12.31 8.33 29.30
CA ILE A 326 -11.29 7.30 29.46
C ILE A 326 -11.06 6.66 28.09
N THR A 327 -10.05 7.17 27.40
CA THR A 327 -9.43 6.49 26.27
C THR A 327 -8.22 5.70 26.78
N ASP A 328 -7.94 4.58 26.11
CA ASP A 328 -6.71 3.82 26.29
C ASP A 328 -5.49 4.52 25.65
N GLU A 329 -5.71 5.66 24.96
CA GLU A 329 -4.76 6.37 24.09
C GLU A 329 -4.91 7.89 24.30
N ASP A 330 -4.20 8.45 25.28
CA ASP A 330 -4.23 9.89 25.60
C ASP A 330 -3.21 10.69 24.80
N THR A 331 -2.14 10.03 24.34
CA THR A 331 -1.10 10.67 23.57
C THR A 331 -1.35 10.52 22.07
N LEU A 332 -0.99 11.52 21.28
CA LEU A 332 -1.14 11.43 19.82
C LEU A 332 -0.24 10.33 19.23
N THR A 333 0.88 10.01 19.88
CA THR A 333 1.75 8.88 19.47
C THR A 333 1.06 7.53 19.67
N GLU A 334 0.33 7.34 20.78
CA GLU A 334 -0.46 6.12 21.00
C GLU A 334 -1.61 6.02 19.99
N GLN A 335 -2.31 7.13 19.73
CA GLN A 335 -3.41 7.19 18.75
C GLN A 335 -2.94 6.86 17.33
N THR A 336 -1.85 7.47 16.87
CA THR A 336 -1.27 7.21 15.54
C THR A 336 -0.74 5.78 15.43
N ALA A 337 -0.11 5.23 16.49
CA ALA A 337 0.31 3.84 16.52
C ALA A 337 -0.88 2.88 16.40
N SER A 338 -1.99 3.15 17.09
CA SER A 338 -3.22 2.36 17.02
C SER A 338 -3.85 2.37 15.62
N GLN A 339 -3.84 3.53 14.95
CA GLN A 339 -4.26 3.65 13.54
C GLN A 339 -3.38 2.81 12.62
N VAL A 340 -2.05 2.90 12.76
CA VAL A 340 -1.09 2.11 11.96
C VAL A 340 -1.26 0.61 12.22
N ASP A 341 -1.45 0.20 13.48
CA ASP A 341 -1.66 -1.20 13.86
C ASP A 341 -2.99 -1.74 13.30
N SER A 342 -4.05 -0.95 13.33
CA SER A 342 -5.34 -1.29 12.71
C SER A 342 -5.20 -1.55 11.21
N LEU A 343 -4.37 -0.76 10.53
CA LEU A 343 -4.08 -0.91 9.10
C LEU A 343 -3.05 -2.01 8.78
N SER A 344 -2.31 -2.49 9.78
CA SER A 344 -1.30 -3.55 9.59
C SER A 344 -1.91 -4.88 9.12
N VAL A 345 -3.18 -5.14 9.47
CA VAL A 345 -3.93 -6.32 8.98
C VAL A 345 -4.14 -6.24 7.46
N LEU A 346 -4.45 -5.05 6.93
CA LEU A 346 -4.61 -4.81 5.49
C LEU A 346 -3.25 -4.91 4.78
N VAL A 347 -2.19 -4.35 5.34
CA VAL A 347 -0.83 -4.49 4.79
C VAL A 347 -0.41 -5.96 4.74
N LEU A 348 -0.70 -6.73 5.79
CA LEU A 348 -0.41 -8.17 5.85
C LEU A 348 -1.14 -8.94 4.74
N LEU A 349 -2.42 -8.61 4.49
CA LEU A 349 -3.20 -9.18 3.39
C LEU A 349 -2.54 -8.95 2.03
N LEU A 350 -2.17 -7.70 1.76
CA LEU A 350 -1.50 -7.32 0.53
C LEU A 350 -0.13 -8.02 0.40
N PHE A 351 0.59 -8.16 1.51
CA PHE A 351 1.88 -8.85 1.55
C PHE A 351 1.74 -10.35 1.22
N ILE A 352 0.75 -11.04 1.79
CA ILE A 352 0.45 -12.44 1.47
C ILE A 352 0.14 -12.58 -0.03
N LEU A 353 -0.65 -11.66 -0.59
CA LEU A 353 -0.97 -11.65 -2.02
C LEU A 353 0.30 -11.46 -2.87
N ALA A 354 1.18 -10.54 -2.50
CA ALA A 354 2.45 -10.33 -3.18
C ALA A 354 3.34 -11.60 -3.15
N VAL A 355 3.41 -12.29 -2.00
CA VAL A 355 4.14 -13.57 -1.86
C VAL A 355 3.55 -14.66 -2.76
N ILE A 356 2.23 -14.77 -2.84
CA ILE A 356 1.56 -15.74 -3.73
C ILE A 356 1.91 -15.46 -5.19
N ILE A 357 1.83 -14.20 -5.63
CA ILE A 357 2.17 -13.81 -7.01
C ILE A 357 3.66 -14.08 -7.30
N ALA A 358 4.55 -13.82 -6.34
CA ALA A 358 5.97 -14.15 -6.44
C ALA A 358 6.22 -15.66 -6.57
N ALA A 359 5.51 -16.48 -5.79
CA ALA A 359 5.59 -17.94 -5.89
C ALA A 359 5.13 -18.43 -7.27
N VAL A 360 4.05 -17.88 -7.82
CA VAL A 360 3.58 -18.18 -9.18
C VAL A 360 4.64 -17.80 -10.22
N GLY A 361 5.28 -16.64 -10.08
CA GLY A 361 6.41 -16.22 -10.93
C GLY A 361 7.60 -17.19 -10.87
N GLY A 362 7.94 -17.67 -9.67
CA GLY A 362 8.98 -18.69 -9.48
C GLY A 362 8.65 -20.04 -10.14
N ILE A 363 7.39 -20.49 -10.04
CA ILE A 363 6.92 -21.71 -10.72
C ILE A 363 7.00 -21.55 -12.24
N ALA A 364 6.59 -20.40 -12.77
CA ALA A 364 6.68 -20.09 -14.20
C ALA A 364 8.14 -20.12 -14.69
N LEU A 365 9.06 -19.55 -13.90
CA LEU A 365 10.50 -19.61 -14.17
C LEU A 365 11.03 -21.04 -14.18
N SER A 366 10.67 -21.85 -13.17
CA SER A 366 11.08 -23.26 -13.07
C SER A 366 10.61 -24.07 -14.28
N GLY A 367 9.35 -23.92 -14.67
CA GLY A 367 8.80 -24.58 -15.86
C GLY A 367 9.53 -24.17 -17.14
N ALA A 368 9.79 -22.87 -17.31
CA ALA A 368 10.51 -22.37 -18.49
C ALA A 368 11.95 -22.88 -18.59
N LEU A 369 12.66 -22.94 -17.47
CA LEU A 369 14.01 -23.49 -17.39
C LEU A 369 14.00 -25.01 -17.62
N GLY A 370 13.02 -25.74 -17.09
CA GLY A 370 12.87 -27.18 -17.31
C GLY A 370 12.72 -27.53 -18.80
N ILE A 371 11.88 -26.80 -19.52
CA ILE A 371 11.73 -26.99 -20.97
C ILE A 371 13.03 -26.63 -21.71
N ASN A 372 13.75 -25.59 -21.26
CA ASN A 372 15.04 -25.20 -21.85
C ASN A 372 16.10 -26.31 -21.72
N VAL A 373 16.12 -27.01 -20.57
CA VAL A 373 16.99 -28.19 -20.36
C VAL A 373 16.67 -29.31 -21.34
N LEU A 374 15.38 -29.62 -21.53
CA LEU A 374 14.94 -30.70 -22.43
C LEU A 374 15.30 -30.41 -23.90
N GLU A 375 15.10 -29.17 -24.34
CA GLU A 375 15.40 -28.74 -25.72
C GLU A 375 16.91 -28.73 -26.00
N ARG A 376 17.74 -28.52 -24.97
CA ARG A 376 19.20 -28.42 -25.08
C ARG A 376 19.93 -29.69 -24.66
N ARG A 377 19.22 -30.82 -24.54
CA ARG A 377 19.78 -32.11 -24.10
C ARG A 377 21.02 -32.53 -24.88
N ARG A 378 21.05 -32.28 -26.20
CA ARG A 378 22.18 -32.57 -27.09
C ARG A 378 23.39 -31.66 -26.81
N GLU A 379 23.19 -30.36 -26.57
CA GLU A 379 24.25 -29.43 -26.21
C GLU A 379 24.89 -29.80 -24.87
N ILE A 380 24.08 -30.19 -23.88
CA ILE A 380 24.53 -30.66 -22.57
C ILE A 380 25.37 -31.95 -22.74
N GLY A 381 24.93 -32.87 -23.60
CA GLY A 381 25.66 -34.09 -23.95
C GLY A 381 27.05 -33.82 -24.53
N VAL A 382 27.16 -32.84 -25.44
CA VAL A 382 28.44 -32.41 -26.04
C VAL A 382 29.34 -31.72 -25.01
N LEU A 383 28.79 -30.86 -24.15
CA LEU A 383 29.57 -30.24 -23.07
C LEU A 383 30.16 -31.30 -22.12
N ARG A 384 29.37 -32.33 -21.78
CA ARG A 384 29.82 -33.45 -20.95
C ARG A 384 30.85 -34.33 -21.63
N SER A 385 30.75 -34.56 -22.94
CA SER A 385 31.73 -35.37 -23.68
C SER A 385 33.10 -34.70 -23.79
N ILE A 386 33.15 -33.36 -23.74
CA ILE A 386 34.38 -32.55 -23.71
C ILE A 386 34.91 -32.36 -22.26
N GLY A 387 34.21 -32.91 -21.26
CA GLY A 387 34.68 -32.95 -19.87
C GLY A 387 34.03 -31.95 -18.91
N ALA A 388 32.92 -31.30 -19.28
CA ALA A 388 32.20 -30.43 -18.35
C ALA A 388 31.62 -31.23 -17.16
N GLY A 389 32.05 -30.90 -15.95
CA GLY A 389 31.53 -31.51 -14.72
C GLY A 389 30.13 -31.01 -14.34
N ASN A 390 29.44 -31.74 -13.45
CA ASN A 390 28.09 -31.41 -13.00
C ASN A 390 27.95 -29.97 -12.47
N ARG A 391 28.98 -29.47 -11.76
CA ARG A 391 29.01 -28.09 -11.26
C ARG A 391 28.94 -27.05 -12.37
N ALA A 392 29.60 -27.26 -13.50
CA ALA A 392 29.56 -26.32 -14.62
C ALA A 392 28.15 -26.22 -15.23
N ILE A 393 27.46 -27.36 -15.34
CA ILE A 393 26.09 -27.43 -15.84
C ILE A 393 25.12 -26.76 -14.87
N VAL A 394 25.28 -27.03 -13.56
CA VAL A 394 24.50 -26.37 -12.48
C VAL A 394 24.66 -24.86 -12.53
N THR A 395 25.90 -24.37 -12.56
CA THR A 395 26.19 -22.93 -12.58
C THR A 395 25.61 -22.27 -13.83
N LEU A 396 25.64 -22.94 -14.98
CA LEU A 396 25.04 -22.41 -16.21
C LEU A 396 23.55 -22.12 -16.05
N PHE A 397 22.76 -23.10 -15.59
CA PHE A 397 21.30 -22.96 -15.47
C PHE A 397 20.88 -22.03 -14.32
N ILE A 398 21.58 -22.08 -13.18
CA ILE A 398 21.33 -21.15 -12.07
C ILE A 398 21.63 -19.71 -12.51
N THR A 399 22.72 -19.48 -13.24
CA THR A 399 23.06 -18.15 -13.76
C THR A 399 21.99 -17.66 -14.73
N GLU A 400 21.48 -18.53 -15.61
CA GLU A 400 20.37 -18.19 -16.52
C GLU A 400 19.10 -17.78 -15.76
N GLY A 401 18.73 -18.52 -14.72
CA GLY A 401 17.60 -18.18 -13.86
C GLY A 401 17.79 -16.84 -13.12
N ILE A 402 18.97 -16.62 -12.53
CA ILE A 402 19.32 -15.37 -11.83
C ILE A 402 19.27 -14.17 -12.78
N LEU A 403 19.82 -14.30 -13.99
CA LEU A 403 19.79 -13.23 -15.00
C LEU A 403 18.37 -12.83 -15.38
N ILE A 404 17.46 -13.81 -15.54
CA ILE A 404 16.04 -13.54 -15.80
C ILE A 404 15.40 -12.83 -14.59
N GLY A 405 15.71 -13.28 -13.38
CA GLY A 405 15.24 -12.63 -12.15
C GLY A 405 15.72 -11.18 -12.04
N TRP A 406 17.01 -10.91 -12.25
CA TRP A 406 17.56 -9.56 -12.21
C TRP A 406 17.02 -8.65 -13.31
N LEU A 407 16.81 -9.19 -14.51
CA LEU A 407 16.17 -8.45 -15.59
C LEU A 407 14.72 -8.08 -15.23
N SER A 408 13.97 -9.01 -14.62
CA SER A 408 12.61 -8.69 -14.15
C SER A 408 12.61 -7.64 -13.05
N TRP A 409 13.57 -7.67 -12.11
CA TRP A 409 13.73 -6.66 -11.08
C TRP A 409 13.99 -5.28 -11.70
N LEU A 410 14.93 -5.19 -12.64
CA LEU A 410 15.27 -3.94 -13.33
C LEU A 410 14.06 -3.33 -14.07
N ILE A 411 13.25 -4.18 -14.70
CA ILE A 411 12.02 -3.75 -15.37
C ILE A 411 10.94 -3.37 -14.33
N ALA A 412 10.80 -4.11 -13.24
CA ALA A 412 9.78 -3.85 -12.23
C ALA A 412 9.96 -2.49 -11.54
N VAL A 413 11.19 -2.02 -11.32
CA VAL A 413 11.47 -0.76 -10.60
C VAL A 413 10.67 0.45 -11.15
N PRO A 414 10.80 0.85 -12.43
CA PRO A 414 10.08 2.04 -12.91
C PRO A 414 8.55 1.85 -12.91
N PHE A 415 8.05 0.65 -13.25
CA PHE A 415 6.62 0.39 -13.30
C PHE A 415 5.99 0.20 -11.91
N SER A 416 6.80 -0.12 -10.90
CA SER A 416 6.33 -0.27 -9.52
C SER A 416 5.81 1.03 -8.91
N ILE A 417 6.23 2.18 -9.42
CA ILE A 417 5.71 3.49 -8.98
C ILE A 417 4.24 3.63 -9.37
N ALA A 418 3.90 3.28 -10.62
CA ALA A 418 2.52 3.36 -11.10
C ALA A 418 1.60 2.37 -10.35
N ILE A 419 2.07 1.13 -10.15
CA ILE A 419 1.33 0.13 -9.37
C ILE A 419 1.23 0.54 -7.90
N GLY A 420 2.30 1.04 -7.30
CA GLY A 420 2.31 1.50 -5.91
C GLY A 420 1.33 2.64 -5.67
N ASN A 421 1.35 3.66 -6.53
CA ASN A 421 0.39 4.77 -6.45
C ASN A 421 -1.05 4.27 -6.64
N GLY A 422 -1.32 3.42 -7.64
CA GLY A 422 -2.64 2.84 -7.84
C GLY A 422 -3.12 1.97 -6.67
N LEU A 423 -2.20 1.27 -5.98
CA LEU A 423 -2.52 0.52 -4.76
C LEU A 423 -2.82 1.47 -3.59
N THR A 424 -2.05 2.54 -3.42
CA THR A 424 -2.35 3.56 -2.41
C THR A 424 -3.74 4.14 -2.65
N GLN A 425 -4.07 4.59 -3.85
CA GLN A 425 -5.42 5.08 -4.19
C GLN A 425 -6.53 4.05 -3.95
N ALA A 426 -6.28 2.79 -4.27
CA ALA A 426 -7.24 1.72 -3.98
C ALA A 426 -7.44 1.53 -2.47
N VAL A 427 -6.39 1.72 -1.66
CA VAL A 427 -6.46 1.65 -0.19
C VAL A 427 -7.12 2.91 0.39
N GLU A 428 -6.83 4.09 -0.14
CA GLU A 428 -7.48 5.36 0.20
C GLU A 428 -8.99 5.26 0.01
N SER A 429 -9.43 4.87 -1.19
CA SER A 429 -10.87 4.71 -1.48
C SER A 429 -11.56 3.63 -0.64
N ALA A 430 -10.84 2.57 -0.27
CA ALA A 430 -11.39 1.48 0.54
C ALA A 430 -11.52 1.84 2.02
N LEU A 431 -10.61 2.68 2.53
CA LEU A 431 -10.56 3.07 3.94
C LEU A 431 -11.17 4.45 4.20
N GLY A 432 -11.35 5.24 3.14
CA GLY A 432 -11.74 6.63 3.26
C GLY A 432 -10.69 7.49 3.93
N ALA A 433 -9.43 7.35 3.54
CA ALA A 433 -8.34 8.12 4.12
C ALA A 433 -7.48 8.66 2.99
N ASP A 434 -6.94 9.86 3.12
CA ASP A 434 -6.00 10.40 2.15
C ASP A 434 -4.57 10.06 2.60
N PHE A 435 -3.82 9.31 1.79
CA PHE A 435 -2.45 8.89 2.10
C PHE A 435 -1.45 9.57 1.19
N THR A 436 -0.42 10.20 1.77
CA THR A 436 0.67 10.71 0.95
C THR A 436 1.50 9.54 0.42
N TYR A 437 1.51 9.34 -0.91
CA TYR A 437 2.28 8.26 -1.52
C TYR A 437 3.79 8.44 -1.32
N VAL A 438 4.43 7.45 -0.71
CA VAL A 438 5.87 7.41 -0.44
C VAL A 438 6.47 6.15 -1.05
N TYR A 439 7.33 6.33 -2.04
CA TYR A 439 8.08 5.22 -2.62
C TYR A 439 9.09 4.66 -1.61
N SER A 440 9.15 3.34 -1.45
CA SER A 440 10.07 2.67 -0.51
C SER A 440 11.37 2.24 -1.21
N PRO A 441 12.54 2.90 -1.03
CA PRO A 441 13.77 2.47 -1.69
C PRO A 441 14.28 1.13 -1.17
N LEU A 442 14.03 0.82 0.12
CA LEU A 442 14.42 -0.45 0.73
C LEU A 442 13.69 -1.64 0.11
N SER A 443 12.46 -1.43 -0.37
CA SER A 443 11.70 -2.47 -1.08
C SER A 443 12.43 -3.00 -2.32
N LEU A 444 13.24 -2.17 -2.99
CA LEU A 444 14.06 -2.57 -4.13
C LEU A 444 15.10 -3.61 -3.73
N LEU A 445 15.77 -3.38 -2.60
CA LEU A 445 16.77 -4.30 -2.07
C LEU A 445 16.12 -5.61 -1.62
N TYR A 446 15.00 -5.54 -0.90
CA TYR A 446 14.26 -6.71 -0.47
C TYR A 446 13.78 -7.55 -1.66
N TRP A 447 13.18 -6.91 -2.67
CA TRP A 447 12.74 -7.62 -3.87
C TRP A 447 13.93 -8.22 -4.64
N PHE A 448 15.06 -7.51 -4.75
CA PHE A 448 16.27 -8.03 -5.37
C PHE A 448 16.76 -9.32 -4.71
N VAL A 449 16.79 -9.34 -3.37
CA VAL A 449 17.17 -10.54 -2.61
C VAL A 449 16.15 -11.66 -2.82
N ILE A 450 14.85 -11.36 -2.71
CA ILE A 450 13.76 -12.33 -2.88
C ILE A 450 13.78 -12.95 -4.27
N VAL A 451 13.87 -12.14 -5.34
CA VAL A 451 13.88 -12.65 -6.72
C VAL A 451 15.12 -13.49 -7.00
N THR A 452 16.27 -13.15 -6.41
CA THR A 452 17.50 -13.95 -6.53
C THR A 452 17.33 -15.31 -5.85
N VAL A 453 16.78 -15.34 -4.64
CA VAL A 453 16.48 -16.58 -3.91
C VAL A 453 15.47 -17.43 -4.68
N LEU A 454 14.38 -16.82 -5.16
CA LEU A 454 13.36 -17.49 -5.98
C LEU A 454 13.97 -18.07 -7.26
N ALA A 455 14.85 -17.33 -7.94
CA ALA A 455 15.52 -17.81 -9.15
C ALA A 455 16.40 -19.03 -8.89
N VAL A 456 17.13 -19.06 -7.77
CA VAL A 456 17.95 -20.21 -7.36
C VAL A 456 17.07 -21.43 -7.07
N PHE A 457 15.99 -21.26 -6.29
CA PHE A 457 15.06 -22.34 -5.98
C PHE A 457 14.32 -22.86 -7.21
N ALA A 458 13.85 -21.95 -8.08
CA ALA A 458 13.19 -22.30 -9.33
C ALA A 458 14.13 -23.08 -10.27
N SER A 459 15.42 -22.77 -10.25
CA SER A 459 16.43 -23.45 -11.08
C SER A 459 16.81 -24.85 -10.59
N TRP A 460 16.49 -25.20 -9.33
CA TRP A 460 16.93 -26.44 -8.71
C TRP A 460 16.40 -27.71 -9.38
N ALA A 461 15.09 -27.77 -9.64
CA ALA A 461 14.46 -28.92 -10.28
C ALA A 461 14.94 -29.12 -11.74
N PRO A 462 14.95 -28.08 -12.61
CA PRO A 462 15.54 -28.17 -13.95
C PRO A 462 17.00 -28.61 -13.95
N THR A 463 17.79 -28.10 -13.01
CA THR A 463 19.22 -28.42 -12.91
C THR A 463 19.46 -29.89 -12.62
N ARG A 464 18.64 -30.51 -11.76
CA ARG A 464 18.71 -31.96 -11.52
C ARG A 464 18.43 -32.76 -12.80
N GLN A 465 17.37 -32.39 -13.50
CA GLN A 465 17.03 -33.00 -14.79
C GLN A 465 18.18 -32.88 -15.80
N ALA A 466 18.93 -31.77 -15.81
CA ALA A 466 20.08 -31.57 -16.68
C ALA A 466 21.28 -32.49 -16.34
N ILE A 467 21.51 -32.75 -15.05
CA ILE A 467 22.62 -33.60 -14.57
C ILE A 467 22.34 -35.09 -14.83
N ASP A 468 21.07 -35.49 -14.84
CA ASP A 468 20.67 -36.89 -15.06
C ASP A 468 20.70 -37.30 -16.54
N VAL A 469 20.98 -36.37 -17.46
CA VAL A 469 21.14 -36.66 -18.89
C VAL A 469 22.40 -37.49 -19.14
N SER A 470 22.25 -38.77 -19.47
CA SER A 470 23.40 -39.61 -19.84
C SER A 470 23.98 -39.22 -21.20
N VAL A 471 25.31 -39.26 -21.32
CA VAL A 471 26.02 -38.95 -22.59
C VAL A 471 25.57 -39.90 -23.70
N ARG A 472 25.35 -41.18 -23.37
CA ARG A 472 24.89 -42.20 -24.32
C ARG A 472 23.49 -41.90 -24.87
N GLU A 473 22.52 -41.56 -24.02
CA GLU A 473 21.16 -41.21 -24.45
C GLU A 473 21.11 -39.92 -25.27
N SER A 474 21.96 -38.94 -24.95
CA SER A 474 21.97 -37.65 -25.65
C SER A 474 22.50 -37.71 -27.08
N LEU A 475 23.28 -38.74 -27.42
CA LEU A 475 23.90 -38.94 -28.74
C LEU A 475 23.23 -40.03 -29.58
N SER A 476 22.32 -40.82 -28.99
CA SER A 476 21.61 -41.92 -29.67
C SER A 476 20.19 -41.56 -30.14
N TYR A 477 19.76 -40.30 -29.98
CA TYR A 477 18.44 -39.84 -30.41
C TYR A 477 18.50 -39.43 -31.89
N GLU A 478 18.07 -40.33 -32.77
CA GLU A 478 17.65 -40.05 -34.16
C GLU A 478 16.13 -40.04 -34.25
#